data_AF-A0A5B6W846-F1
#
_entry.id   AF-A0A5B6W846-F1
#
_cell.length_a   1.000
_cell.length_b   1.000
_cell.length_c   1.000
_cell.angle_alpha   90.00
_cell.angle_beta   90.00
_cell.angle_gamma   90.00
#
_symmetry.space_group_name_H-M   'P 1'
#
loop_
_entity.id
_entity.type
_entity.pdbx_description
1 polymer ?
#
loop_
_entity_poly.entity_id
_entity_poly.type
_entity_poly.pdbx_seq_one_letter_code
_entity_poly.pdbx_strand_id
1 'polypeptide(L)'
;MQVAIFLIQRNRHALIGRAIDEHDMQKVLHFLKNDPVVDALYDCKSEVIGPGFFRFKAEIDFNGVVVVQNYLNRTGREEWARQVNISVFLFFCFNVLSTPLHFCLVHALFVIKNQHPTLSIFGLVLKTMFRESAKEKDDSALLKIMSNYGEEVVTALGSEVDRLEKEIQELVPGIRHVDIEAHNPIDLPS
;
A
#
# COMPACT_ATOMS: atom_id res chain seq x y z
N MET A 1 27.33 38.48 -24.80
CA MET A 1 26.98 38.52 -23.36
C MET A 1 25.52 38.98 -23.11
N GLN A 2 25.00 39.98 -23.82
CA GLN A 2 23.62 40.49 -23.66
C GLN A 2 22.49 39.49 -24.01
N VAL A 3 22.70 38.62 -25.01
CA VAL A 3 21.71 37.58 -25.39
C VAL A 3 21.51 36.55 -24.27
N ALA A 4 22.59 36.17 -23.58
CA ALA A 4 22.52 35.26 -22.44
C ALA A 4 21.78 35.91 -21.25
N ILE A 5 22.01 37.21 -20.99
CA ILE A 5 21.29 37.96 -19.96
C ILE A 5 19.80 38.09 -20.30
N PHE A 6 19.45 38.31 -21.57
CA PHE A 6 18.06 38.35 -22.04
C PHE A 6 17.35 37.01 -21.88
N LEU A 7 18.02 35.90 -22.22
CA LEU A 7 17.50 34.55 -22.00
C LEU A 7 17.41 34.23 -20.52
N ILE A 8 18.38 34.62 -19.69
CA ILE A 8 18.33 34.44 -18.24
C ILE A 8 17.19 35.29 -17.64
N GLN A 9 16.93 36.52 -18.10
CA GLN A 9 15.83 37.36 -17.60
C GLN A 9 14.45 36.89 -18.09
N ARG A 10 14.29 36.47 -19.35
CA ARG A 10 13.04 35.83 -19.83
C ARG A 10 12.82 34.49 -19.14
N ASN A 11 13.88 33.70 -18.98
CA ASN A 11 13.81 32.45 -18.24
C ASN A 11 13.64 32.73 -16.74
N ARG A 12 14.02 33.90 -16.20
CA ARG A 12 13.79 34.25 -14.78
C ARG A 12 12.30 34.30 -14.47
N HIS A 13 11.50 34.91 -15.34
CA HIS A 13 10.03 34.86 -15.22
C HIS A 13 9.45 33.48 -15.57
N ALA A 14 10.23 32.60 -16.20
CA ALA A 14 9.90 31.20 -16.44
C ALA A 14 10.30 30.24 -15.30
N LEU A 15 11.25 30.63 -14.46
CA LEU A 15 11.86 29.81 -13.41
C LEU A 15 11.42 30.26 -12.02
N ILE A 16 10.87 31.48 -11.89
CA ILE A 16 10.33 32.04 -10.65
C ILE A 16 8.80 32.05 -10.79
N GLY A 17 8.12 31.08 -10.17
CA GLY A 17 6.65 31.01 -10.07
C GLY A 17 5.95 30.07 -11.05
N ARG A 18 6.48 28.87 -11.25
CA ARG A 18 5.84 27.83 -12.07
C ARG A 18 5.52 26.58 -11.24
N ALA A 19 4.75 26.79 -10.18
CA ALA A 19 4.02 25.74 -9.48
C ALA A 19 2.57 25.72 -9.99
N ILE A 20 1.81 24.68 -9.67
CA ILE A 20 0.35 24.71 -9.78
C ILE A 20 -0.16 25.95 -9.03
N ASP A 21 -1.24 26.57 -9.51
CA ASP A 21 -1.81 27.70 -8.78
C ASP A 21 -2.31 27.27 -7.38
N GLU A 22 -2.29 28.22 -6.44
CA GLU A 22 -2.60 27.91 -5.04
C GLU A 22 -4.00 27.30 -4.88
N HIS A 23 -4.98 27.72 -5.68
CA HIS A 23 -6.34 27.22 -5.55
C HIS A 23 -6.45 25.75 -5.96
N ASP A 24 -5.84 25.37 -7.08
CA ASP A 24 -5.80 23.99 -7.52
C ASP A 24 -4.94 23.11 -6.59
N MET A 25 -3.84 23.63 -6.05
CA MET A 25 -3.05 22.95 -5.03
C MET A 25 -3.89 22.68 -3.77
N GLN A 26 -4.66 23.67 -3.28
CA GLN A 26 -5.51 23.49 -2.10
C GLN A 26 -6.60 22.43 -2.31
N LYS A 27 -7.13 22.26 -3.53
CA LYS A 27 -8.05 21.16 -3.83
C LYS A 27 -7.40 19.80 -3.62
N VAL A 28 -6.18 19.61 -4.15
CA VAL A 28 -5.42 18.36 -4.00
C VAL A 28 -5.12 18.09 -2.53
N LEU A 29 -4.65 19.10 -1.80
CA LEU A 29 -4.36 18.98 -0.37
C LEU A 29 -5.60 18.65 0.46
N HIS A 30 -6.73 19.31 0.17
CA HIS A 30 -7.98 19.06 0.86
C HIS A 30 -8.50 17.66 0.58
N PHE A 31 -8.42 17.20 -0.67
CA PHE A 31 -8.75 15.83 -1.06
C PHE A 31 -7.91 14.82 -0.29
N LEU A 32 -6.57 14.93 -0.35
CA LEU A 32 -5.66 14.00 0.30
C LEU A 32 -5.86 13.95 1.83
N LYS A 33 -6.05 15.11 2.48
CA LYS A 33 -6.25 15.18 3.94
C LYS A 33 -7.58 14.60 4.42
N ASN A 34 -8.57 14.50 3.54
CA ASN A 34 -9.89 13.97 3.88
C ASN A 34 -10.06 12.51 3.45
N ASP A 35 -9.11 11.95 2.70
CA ASP A 35 -9.18 10.55 2.31
C ASP A 35 -8.82 9.65 3.51
N PRO A 36 -9.67 8.66 3.87
CA PRO A 36 -9.45 7.82 5.04
C PRO A 36 -8.20 6.94 4.93
N VAL A 37 -7.63 6.75 3.74
CA VAL A 37 -6.40 5.98 3.57
C VAL A 37 -5.13 6.77 3.94
N VAL A 38 -5.23 8.09 4.04
CA VAL A 38 -4.11 9.00 4.33
C VAL A 38 -4.10 9.33 5.82
N ASP A 39 -3.11 8.83 6.56
CA ASP A 39 -2.91 9.17 7.97
C ASP A 39 -2.18 10.52 8.11
N ALA A 40 -1.16 10.76 7.28
CA ALA A 40 -0.42 12.01 7.25
C ALA A 40 0.13 12.30 5.85
N LEU A 41 0.36 13.59 5.58
CA LEU A 41 0.80 14.11 4.29
C LEU A 41 2.00 15.01 4.49
N TYR A 42 3.08 14.72 3.76
CA TYR A 42 4.37 15.39 3.82
C TYR A 42 4.87 15.76 2.42
N ASP A 43 5.84 16.70 2.40
CA ASP A 43 6.58 17.14 1.22
C ASP A 43 5.77 17.34 -0.08
N CYS A 44 4.62 18.02 0.00
CA CYS A 44 3.82 18.31 -1.18
C CYS A 44 4.46 19.37 -2.06
N LYS A 45 4.76 19.02 -3.31
CA LYS A 45 5.39 19.90 -4.28
C LYS A 45 4.75 19.76 -5.65
N SER A 46 4.90 20.80 -6.46
CA SER A 46 4.55 20.73 -7.88
C SER A 46 5.62 21.37 -8.76
N GLU A 47 5.78 20.81 -9.94
CA GLU A 47 6.75 21.23 -10.94
C GLU A 47 6.07 21.38 -12.29
N VAL A 48 6.37 22.45 -13.03
CA VAL A 48 5.89 22.60 -14.41
C VAL A 48 6.73 21.76 -15.36
N ILE A 49 6.07 20.84 -16.06
CA ILE A 49 6.68 20.02 -17.12
C ILE A 49 6.41 20.59 -18.52
N GLY A 50 5.39 21.45 -18.67
CA GLY A 50 5.04 22.10 -19.93
C GLY A 50 3.98 23.19 -19.73
N PRO A 51 3.64 23.97 -20.77
CA PRO A 51 2.61 25.00 -20.65
C PRO A 51 1.27 24.42 -20.19
N GLY A 52 0.85 24.74 -18.96
CA GLY A 52 -0.38 24.21 -18.34
C GLY A 52 -0.31 22.74 -17.91
N PHE A 53 0.89 22.12 -17.95
CA PHE A 53 1.12 20.76 -17.51
C PHE A 53 2.06 20.73 -16.31
N PHE A 54 1.63 20.00 -15.28
CA PHE A 54 2.30 19.93 -13.99
C PHE A 54 2.58 18.48 -13.60
N ARG A 55 3.66 18.29 -12.84
CA ARG A 55 3.94 17.09 -12.07
C ARG A 55 3.68 17.42 -10.61
N PHE A 56 2.94 16.56 -9.92
CA PHE A 56 2.69 16.65 -8.49
C PHE A 56 3.45 15.54 -7.77
N LYS A 57 4.06 15.87 -6.63
CA LYS A 57 4.75 14.91 -5.77
C LYS A 57 4.29 15.08 -4.33
N ALA A 58 4.13 13.96 -3.63
CA ALA A 58 3.79 13.97 -2.21
C ALA A 58 4.33 12.71 -1.51
N GLU A 59 4.72 12.87 -0.25
CA GLU A 59 5.00 11.77 0.66
C GLU A 59 3.80 11.55 1.58
N ILE A 60 3.36 10.30 1.74
CA ILE A 60 2.14 9.95 2.47
C ILE A 60 2.41 8.83 3.48
N ASP A 61 1.92 9.01 4.71
CA ASP A 61 1.71 7.91 5.64
C ASP A 61 0.34 7.27 5.35
N PHE A 62 0.33 5.98 5.10
CA PHE A 62 -0.90 5.24 4.76
C PHE A 62 -1.49 4.54 5.99
N ASN A 63 -2.81 4.64 6.13
CA ASN A 63 -3.56 3.87 7.12
C ASN A 63 -3.68 2.41 6.69
N GLY A 64 -2.80 1.55 7.21
CA GLY A 64 -2.76 0.13 6.85
C GLY A 64 -4.07 -0.63 7.09
N VAL A 65 -4.89 -0.22 8.08
CA VAL A 65 -6.19 -0.86 8.34
C VAL A 65 -7.18 -0.54 7.22
N VAL A 66 -7.24 0.72 6.79
CA VAL A 66 -8.12 1.15 5.69
C VAL A 66 -7.68 0.55 4.36
N VAL A 67 -6.37 0.50 4.07
CA VAL A 67 -5.83 -0.15 2.86
C VAL A 67 -6.32 -1.61 2.77
N VAL A 68 -6.14 -2.38 3.84
CA VAL A 68 -6.58 -3.79 3.87
C VAL A 68 -8.10 -3.91 3.79
N GLN A 69 -8.84 -3.04 4.46
CA GLN A 69 -10.30 -3.04 4.41
C GLN A 69 -10.82 -2.79 2.99
N ASN A 70 -10.26 -1.80 2.29
CA ASN A 70 -10.59 -1.49 0.90
C ASN A 70 -10.23 -2.64 -0.03
N TYR A 71 -9.06 -3.25 0.15
CA TYR A 71 -8.62 -4.40 -0.62
C TYR A 71 -9.58 -5.59 -0.49
N LEU A 72 -9.92 -5.98 0.75
CA LEU A 72 -10.86 -7.07 1.03
C LEU A 72 -12.26 -6.80 0.47
N ASN A 73 -12.68 -5.53 0.42
CA ASN A 73 -13.95 -5.14 -0.17
C ASN A 73 -13.94 -5.28 -1.70
N ARG A 74 -12.80 -5.05 -2.37
CA ARG A 74 -12.65 -5.17 -3.83
C ARG A 74 -12.51 -6.61 -4.30
N THR A 75 -11.64 -7.39 -3.67
CA THR A 75 -11.32 -8.77 -4.08
C THR A 75 -12.31 -9.79 -3.55
N GLY A 76 -13.04 -9.45 -2.49
CA GLY A 76 -13.92 -10.36 -1.78
C GLY A 76 -13.15 -11.31 -0.87
N ARG A 77 -13.72 -11.56 0.32
CA ARG A 77 -13.09 -12.40 1.35
C ARG A 77 -12.76 -13.83 0.89
N GLU A 78 -13.52 -14.35 -0.07
CA GLU A 78 -13.38 -15.74 -0.53
C GLU A 78 -12.17 -15.94 -1.45
N GLU A 79 -11.89 -15.01 -2.36
CA GLU A 79 -10.75 -15.14 -3.28
C GLU A 79 -9.42 -15.01 -2.53
N TRP A 80 -9.37 -14.06 -1.58
CA TRP A 80 -8.25 -13.92 -0.66
C TRP A 80 -8.04 -15.17 0.20
N ALA A 81 -9.13 -15.73 0.77
CA ALA A 81 -9.06 -16.98 1.52
C ALA A 81 -8.66 -18.18 0.66
N ARG A 82 -8.98 -18.19 -0.64
CA ARG A 82 -8.62 -19.25 -1.59
C ARG A 82 -7.13 -19.23 -1.93
N GLN A 83 -6.57 -18.05 -2.13
CA GLN A 83 -5.14 -17.86 -2.40
C GLN A 83 -4.27 -18.22 -1.19
N VAL A 84 -4.72 -17.88 0.02
CA VAL A 84 -4.07 -18.33 1.27
C VAL A 84 -4.29 -19.82 1.54
N ASN A 85 -5.43 -20.41 1.16
CA ASN A 85 -5.69 -21.85 1.41
C ASN A 85 -4.90 -22.80 0.50
N ILE A 86 -4.68 -22.47 -0.77
CA ILE A 86 -4.21 -23.46 -1.74
C ILE A 86 -2.75 -23.88 -1.51
N SER A 87 -1.90 -23.04 -0.92
CA SER A 87 -0.54 -23.44 -0.53
C SER A 87 -0.44 -23.96 0.91
N VAL A 88 -1.30 -23.48 1.82
CA VAL A 88 -1.22 -23.79 3.25
C VAL A 88 -1.92 -25.10 3.60
N PHE A 89 -3.09 -25.39 3.01
CA PHE A 89 -3.85 -26.61 3.33
C PHE A 89 -3.12 -27.87 2.84
N LEU A 90 -2.46 -27.79 1.68
CA LEU A 90 -1.64 -28.88 1.15
C LEU A 90 -0.37 -29.10 1.99
N PHE A 91 0.26 -28.05 2.53
CA PHE A 91 1.40 -28.18 3.43
C PHE A 91 1.02 -28.83 4.77
N PHE A 92 -0.14 -28.46 5.33
CA PHE A 92 -0.64 -29.05 6.57
C PHE A 92 -1.04 -30.53 6.39
N CYS A 93 -1.68 -30.88 5.26
CA CYS A 93 -2.01 -32.27 4.96
C CYS A 93 -0.77 -33.14 4.64
N PHE A 94 0.30 -32.60 4.05
CA PHE A 94 1.46 -33.41 3.68
C PHE A 94 2.46 -33.65 4.84
N ASN A 95 2.64 -32.70 5.77
CA ASN A 95 3.61 -32.83 6.88
C ASN A 95 2.99 -33.17 8.25
N VAL A 96 1.66 -33.10 8.43
CA VAL A 96 1.01 -33.28 9.75
C VAL A 96 0.18 -34.59 9.84
N LEU A 97 0.32 -35.53 8.88
CA LEU A 97 -0.39 -36.81 8.92
C LEU A 97 0.35 -37.95 9.66
N SER A 98 1.52 -37.71 10.26
CA SER A 98 2.30 -38.78 10.91
C SER A 98 2.17 -38.89 12.43
N THR A 99 1.31 -38.11 13.10
CA THR A 99 1.08 -38.30 14.55
C THR A 99 -0.42 -38.28 14.93
N PRO A 100 -0.89 -39.26 15.73
CA PRO A 100 -2.32 -39.43 16.02
C PRO A 100 -2.92 -38.34 16.94
N LEU A 101 -2.09 -37.43 17.50
CA LEU A 101 -2.55 -36.41 18.45
C LEU A 101 -3.18 -35.17 17.79
N HIS A 102 -3.02 -34.99 16.47
CA HIS A 102 -3.43 -33.77 15.76
C HIS A 102 -4.83 -33.79 15.13
N PHE A 103 -5.51 -34.94 15.10
CA PHE A 103 -6.88 -35.03 14.56
C PHE A 103 -7.89 -34.21 15.39
N CYS A 104 -7.61 -34.04 16.68
CA CYS A 104 -8.46 -33.29 17.61
C CYS A 104 -8.34 -31.76 17.40
N LEU A 105 -7.14 -31.25 17.05
CA LEU A 105 -6.90 -29.82 16.86
C LEU A 105 -7.44 -29.29 15.52
N VAL A 106 -7.33 -30.08 14.46
CA VAL A 106 -7.87 -29.72 13.14
C VAL A 106 -9.40 -29.64 13.18
N HIS A 107 -10.04 -30.55 13.92
CA HIS A 107 -11.49 -30.51 14.15
C HIS A 107 -11.88 -29.31 15.04
N ALA A 108 -11.09 -28.97 16.07
CA ALA A 108 -11.32 -27.80 16.90
C ALA A 108 -11.20 -26.48 16.11
N LEU A 109 -10.22 -26.35 15.22
CA LEU A 109 -10.07 -25.17 14.35
C LEU A 109 -11.20 -25.08 13.31
N PHE A 110 -11.71 -26.21 12.81
CA PHE A 110 -12.87 -26.24 11.90
C PHE A 110 -14.18 -25.83 12.58
N VAL A 111 -14.37 -26.22 13.85
CA VAL A 111 -15.52 -25.81 14.68
C VAL A 111 -15.44 -24.33 15.04
N ILE A 112 -14.25 -23.82 15.42
CA ILE A 112 -14.05 -22.39 15.75
C ILE A 112 -14.30 -21.50 14.52
N LYS A 113 -13.95 -21.95 13.31
CA LYS A 113 -14.17 -21.23 12.04
C LYS A 113 -15.66 -21.03 11.70
N ASN A 114 -16.56 -21.86 12.23
CA ASN A 114 -18.00 -21.77 11.97
C ASN A 114 -18.76 -20.88 12.98
N GLN A 115 -18.14 -20.47 14.10
CA GLN A 115 -18.87 -19.85 15.20
C GLN A 115 -18.55 -18.36 15.45
N HIS A 116 -17.46 -17.82 14.87
CA HIS A 116 -17.09 -16.39 15.03
C HIS A 116 -16.52 -15.76 13.73
N PRO A 117 -17.37 -15.17 12.86
CA PRO A 117 -16.96 -14.63 11.56
C PRO A 117 -16.34 -13.22 11.61
N THR A 118 -16.14 -12.64 12.79
CA THR A 118 -15.73 -11.24 12.95
C THR A 118 -14.43 -11.12 13.76
N LEU A 119 -13.34 -10.83 13.05
CA LEU A 119 -12.24 -9.95 13.50
C LEU A 119 -11.07 -10.44 14.39
N SER A 120 -10.87 -11.72 14.74
CA SER A 120 -9.61 -12.10 15.46
C SER A 120 -8.89 -13.36 14.99
N ILE A 121 -9.53 -14.17 14.13
CA ILE A 121 -8.96 -15.45 13.69
C ILE A 121 -7.82 -15.22 12.71
N PHE A 122 -7.90 -14.19 11.87
CA PHE A 122 -6.92 -13.95 10.81
C PHE A 122 -5.53 -13.58 11.34
N GLY A 123 -5.44 -12.60 12.25
CA GLY A 123 -4.18 -12.22 12.88
C GLY A 123 -3.58 -13.35 13.73
N LEU A 124 -4.42 -14.15 14.38
CA LEU A 124 -3.98 -15.33 15.12
C LEU A 124 -3.39 -16.39 14.18
N VAL A 125 -4.08 -16.68 13.07
CA VAL A 125 -3.67 -17.66 12.05
C VAL A 125 -2.35 -17.25 11.40
N LEU A 126 -2.21 -16.01 10.95
CA LEU A 126 -0.98 -15.51 10.34
C LEU A 126 0.20 -15.55 11.33
N LYS A 127 -0.04 -15.14 12.58
CA LYS A 127 0.97 -15.20 13.66
C LYS A 127 1.37 -16.63 14.01
N THR A 128 0.43 -17.58 14.01
CA THR A 128 0.76 -19.00 14.18
C THR A 128 1.50 -19.57 12.98
N MET A 129 1.15 -19.20 11.74
CA MET A 129 1.86 -19.67 10.55
C MET A 129 3.32 -19.19 10.54
N PHE A 130 3.56 -17.89 10.79
CA PHE A 130 4.92 -17.37 10.92
C PHE A 130 5.68 -18.06 12.06
N ARG A 131 5.02 -18.32 13.19
CA ARG A 131 5.64 -18.98 14.35
C ARG A 131 6.00 -20.45 14.08
N GLU A 132 5.17 -21.18 13.32
CA GLU A 132 5.48 -22.57 12.97
C GLU A 132 6.57 -22.63 11.88
N SER A 133 6.48 -21.79 10.85
CA SER A 133 7.52 -21.72 9.81
C SER A 133 8.87 -21.23 10.35
N ALA A 134 8.88 -20.38 11.38
CA ALA A 134 10.12 -19.97 12.05
C ALA A 134 10.79 -21.08 12.90
N LYS A 135 10.11 -22.21 13.14
CA LYS A 135 10.69 -23.38 13.84
C LYS A 135 11.31 -24.40 12.88
N GLU A 136 11.04 -24.29 11.58
CA GLU A 136 11.65 -25.15 10.59
C GLU A 136 13.11 -24.73 10.34
N LYS A 137 13.98 -25.69 10.04
CA LYS A 137 15.38 -25.41 9.67
C LYS A 137 15.54 -24.97 8.22
N ASP A 138 14.50 -25.15 7.41
CA ASP A 138 14.48 -24.83 6.00
C ASP A 138 13.69 -23.53 5.79
N ASP A 139 14.41 -22.46 5.50
CA ASP A 139 13.84 -21.13 5.29
C ASP A 139 12.94 -21.07 4.04
N SER A 140 12.96 -22.09 3.17
CA SER A 140 12.17 -22.14 1.93
C SER A 140 10.66 -22.04 2.18
N ALA A 141 10.14 -22.72 3.21
CA ALA A 141 8.71 -22.67 3.55
C ALA A 141 8.31 -21.30 4.11
N LEU A 142 9.14 -20.74 5.00
CA LEU A 142 8.93 -19.40 5.55
C LEU A 142 8.99 -18.34 4.46
N LEU A 143 10.01 -18.41 3.58
CA LEU A 143 10.20 -17.50 2.46
C LEU A 143 8.99 -17.51 1.53
N LYS A 144 8.47 -18.69 1.18
CA LYS A 144 7.29 -18.79 0.31
C LYS A 144 6.05 -18.11 0.92
N ILE A 145 5.80 -18.32 2.21
CA ILE A 145 4.65 -17.70 2.89
C ILE A 145 4.85 -16.19 3.01
N MET A 146 6.04 -15.74 3.38
CA MET A 146 6.35 -14.32 3.50
C MET A 146 6.29 -13.60 2.15
N SER A 147 6.77 -14.22 1.08
CA SER A 147 6.71 -13.65 -0.27
C SER A 147 5.27 -13.49 -0.75
N ASN A 148 4.42 -14.51 -0.59
CA ASN A 148 3.01 -14.40 -0.97
C ASN A 148 2.28 -13.32 -0.16
N TYR A 149 2.53 -13.24 1.14
CA TYR A 149 1.94 -12.18 1.98
C TYR A 149 2.46 -10.79 1.58
N GLY A 150 3.75 -10.67 1.30
CA GLY A 150 4.37 -9.42 0.86
C GLY A 150 3.79 -8.94 -0.47
N GLU A 151 3.59 -9.84 -1.43
CA GLU A 151 2.97 -9.54 -2.72
C GLU A 151 1.57 -8.95 -2.55
N GLU A 152 0.71 -9.60 -1.74
CA GLU A 152 -0.65 -9.13 -1.46
C GLU A 152 -0.68 -7.73 -0.81
N VAL A 153 0.22 -7.48 0.15
CA VAL A 153 0.33 -6.17 0.82
C VAL A 153 0.74 -5.09 -0.18
N VAL A 154 1.74 -5.37 -1.02
CA VAL A 154 2.20 -4.43 -2.05
C VAL A 154 1.10 -4.17 -3.08
N THR A 155 0.36 -5.19 -3.50
CA THR A 155 -0.78 -5.03 -4.43
C THR A 155 -1.90 -4.19 -3.82
N ALA A 156 -2.25 -4.42 -2.56
CA ALA A 156 -3.27 -3.65 -1.86
C ALA A 156 -2.88 -2.16 -1.76
N LEU A 157 -1.64 -1.89 -1.37
CA LEU A 157 -1.11 -0.52 -1.30
C LEU A 157 -1.06 0.15 -2.67
N GLY A 158 -0.53 -0.55 -3.69
CA GLY A 158 -0.48 -0.04 -5.07
C GLY A 158 -1.85 0.33 -5.61
N SER A 159 -2.88 -0.48 -5.30
CA SER A 159 -4.26 -0.19 -5.71
C SER A 159 -4.87 1.04 -5.03
N GLU A 160 -4.37 1.44 -3.86
CA GLU A 160 -4.77 2.70 -3.21
C GLU A 160 -3.99 3.88 -3.77
N VAL A 161 -2.69 3.71 -4.06
CA VAL A 161 -1.88 4.72 -4.75
C VAL A 161 -2.49 5.06 -6.10
N ASP A 162 -2.73 4.07 -6.96
CA ASP A 162 -3.33 4.24 -8.29
C ASP A 162 -4.68 4.98 -8.22
N ARG A 163 -5.48 4.69 -7.20
CA ARG A 163 -6.76 5.37 -6.96
C ARG A 163 -6.53 6.86 -6.66
N LEU A 164 -5.68 7.17 -5.69
CA LEU A 164 -5.39 8.55 -5.30
C LEU A 164 -4.79 9.34 -6.47
N GLU A 165 -3.85 8.77 -7.21
CA GLU A 165 -3.24 9.41 -8.38
C GLU A 165 -4.28 9.79 -9.43
N LYS A 166 -5.19 8.86 -9.73
CA LYS A 166 -6.27 9.09 -10.68
C LYS A 166 -7.21 10.20 -10.21
N GLU A 167 -7.62 10.17 -8.95
CA GLU A 167 -8.52 11.19 -8.39
C GLU A 167 -7.88 12.59 -8.39
N ILE A 168 -6.56 12.68 -8.12
CA ILE A 168 -5.81 13.95 -8.23
C ILE A 168 -5.82 14.48 -9.66
N GLN A 169 -5.59 13.62 -10.65
CA GLN A 169 -5.61 14.00 -12.07
C GLN A 169 -7.01 14.43 -12.54
N GLU A 170 -8.07 13.83 -11.99
CA GLU A 170 -9.46 14.23 -12.27
C GLU A 170 -9.80 15.57 -11.62
N LEU A 171 -9.31 15.85 -10.40
CA LEU A 171 -9.51 17.12 -9.69
C LEU A 171 -8.81 18.29 -10.39
N VAL A 172 -7.58 18.06 -10.87
CA VAL A 172 -6.78 19.08 -11.55
C VAL A 172 -6.21 18.48 -12.85
N PRO A 173 -6.93 18.59 -13.98
CA PRO A 173 -6.52 18.00 -15.27
C PRO A 173 -5.17 18.50 -15.83
N GLY A 174 -4.66 19.62 -15.30
CA GLY A 174 -3.32 20.11 -15.59
C GLY A 174 -2.22 19.24 -15.00
N ILE A 175 -2.50 18.45 -13.96
CA ILE A 175 -1.56 17.49 -13.39
C ILE A 175 -1.52 16.26 -14.29
N ARG A 176 -0.39 16.01 -14.93
CA ARG A 176 -0.19 14.90 -15.88
C ARG A 176 0.62 13.75 -15.30
N HIS A 177 1.44 14.04 -14.29
CA HIS A 177 2.22 13.06 -13.56
C HIS A 177 1.98 13.29 -12.08
N VAL A 178 1.67 12.23 -11.37
CA VAL A 178 1.56 12.21 -9.91
C VAL A 178 2.58 11.18 -9.46
N ASP A 179 3.47 11.56 -8.55
CA ASP A 179 4.38 10.63 -7.90
C ASP A 179 4.02 10.64 -6.40
N ILE A 180 3.30 9.61 -5.92
CA ILE A 180 3.03 9.41 -4.48
C ILE A 180 4.04 8.41 -3.92
N GLU A 181 4.72 8.82 -2.86
CA GLU A 181 5.70 7.99 -2.17
C GLU A 181 5.24 7.70 -0.75
N ALA A 182 5.50 6.49 -0.25
CA ALA A 182 5.29 6.20 1.16
C ALA A 182 6.33 6.98 1.97
N HIS A 183 5.88 7.75 2.97
CA HIS A 183 6.80 8.46 3.84
C HIS A 183 7.64 7.44 4.62
N ASN A 184 8.95 7.64 4.57
CA ASN A 184 9.91 6.77 5.24
C ASN A 184 10.58 7.60 6.33
N PRO A 185 10.20 7.42 7.61
CA PRO A 185 10.78 8.17 8.71
C PRO A 185 12.19 7.65 9.02
N ILE A 186 13.13 7.84 8.10
CA ILE A 186 14.56 7.68 8.38
C ILE A 186 15.14 9.07 8.67
N ASP A 187 14.60 9.69 9.71
CA ASP A 187 15.43 10.54 10.55
C ASP A 187 15.86 9.68 11.73
N LEU A 188 16.91 8.87 11.52
CA LEU A 188 17.69 8.34 12.64
C LEU A 188 18.20 9.56 13.42
N PRO A 189 17.97 9.67 14.74
CA PRO A 189 18.58 10.73 15.51
C PRO A 189 20.10 10.60 15.41
N SER A 190 20.75 11.64 14.88
CA SER A 190 22.21 11.81 14.85
C SER A 190 22.81 11.84 16.25
#